data_AF-A0A953EG95-F1
#
_entry.id   AF-A0A953EG95-F1
#
_cell.length_a   1.000
_cell.length_b   1.000
_cell.length_c   1.000
_cell.angle_alpha   90.00
_cell.angle_beta   90.00
_cell.angle_gamma   90.00
#
_symmetry.space_group_name_H-M   'P 1'
#
loop_
_entity.id
_entity.type
_entity.pdbx_description
1 polymer ?
#
loop_
_entity_poly.entity_id
_entity_poly.type
_entity_poly.pdbx_seq_one_letter_code
_entity_poly.pdbx_strand_id
1 'polypeptide(L)'
;MEWPARIADEAELEEVLTRPDPALAADLAAVPGPLLVLGAAGKMGPTLCRLAKRADPDRRVIAVARFSEPGLRVRMESWGIECIAADLTDRAALAALPEAENIVFMAARKFGSTGAEELTWAMNVLLPAMVAERFPDSRIVFFSTGNVLPLVPVLSGGADESVPPAP
;
A
#
# COMPACT_ATOMS: atom_id res chain seq x y z
N MET A 1 -19.29 15.48 -1.67
CA MET A 1 -19.42 14.38 -0.70
C MET A 1 -19.77 14.99 0.64
N GLU A 2 -20.84 14.53 1.29
CA GLU A 2 -21.16 14.97 2.67
C GLU A 2 -20.37 14.14 3.67
N TRP A 3 -19.59 14.82 4.50
CA TRP A 3 -18.82 14.21 5.58
C TRP A 3 -19.63 14.19 6.86
N PRO A 4 -19.54 13.13 7.68
CA PRO A 4 -20.26 13.08 8.94
C PRO A 4 -19.69 14.13 9.91
N ALA A 5 -20.56 14.70 10.75
CA ALA A 5 -20.14 15.69 11.75
C ALA A 5 -19.25 15.08 12.87
N ARG A 6 -19.35 13.76 13.09
CA ARG A 6 -18.57 12.98 14.06
C ARG A 6 -18.38 11.56 13.53
N ILE A 7 -17.34 10.90 14.01
CA ILE A 7 -17.06 9.49 13.73
C ILE A 7 -17.15 8.76 15.06
N ALA A 8 -18.06 7.78 15.15
CA ALA A 8 -18.38 7.06 16.38
C ALA A 8 -17.39 5.92 16.66
N ASP A 9 -16.93 5.23 15.61
CA ASP A 9 -16.04 4.08 15.72
C ASP A 9 -15.16 3.90 14.47
N GLU A 10 -14.29 2.88 14.53
CA GLU A 10 -13.37 2.54 13.43
C GLU A 10 -14.11 2.04 12.19
N ALA A 11 -15.26 1.37 12.34
CA ALA A 11 -16.03 0.88 11.20
C ALA A 11 -16.64 2.05 10.39
N GLU A 12 -17.16 3.07 11.08
CA GLU A 12 -17.62 4.31 10.46
C GLU A 12 -16.45 5.07 9.82
N LEU A 13 -15.29 5.14 10.48
CA LEU A 13 -14.08 5.73 9.90
C LEU A 13 -13.68 5.03 8.60
N GLU A 14 -13.58 3.70 8.61
CA GLU A 14 -13.20 2.91 7.43
C GLU A 14 -14.23 3.05 6.31
N GLU A 15 -15.52 3.10 6.62
CA GLU A 15 -16.55 3.31 5.61
C GLU A 15 -16.34 4.67 4.93
N VAL A 16 -16.21 5.73 5.71
CA VAL A 16 -16.04 7.12 5.24
C VAL A 16 -14.75 7.27 4.43
N LEU A 17 -13.62 6.74 4.90
CA LEU A 17 -12.33 6.76 4.21
C LEU A 17 -12.32 5.97 2.89
N THR A 18 -13.29 5.06 2.71
CA THR A 18 -13.35 4.19 1.52
C THR A 18 -14.46 4.59 0.56
N ARG A 19 -15.11 5.74 0.74
CA ARG A 19 -16.01 6.33 -0.25
C ARG A 19 -15.16 6.97 -1.36
N PRO A 20 -15.14 6.43 -2.59
CA PRO A 20 -14.46 7.11 -3.68
C PRO A 20 -15.21 8.38 -4.06
N ASP A 21 -14.46 9.44 -4.37
CA ASP A 21 -15.04 10.57 -5.09
C ASP A 21 -15.09 10.27 -6.60
N PRO A 22 -15.85 11.06 -7.39
CA PRO A 22 -15.95 10.84 -8.83
C PRO A 22 -14.64 10.99 -9.59
N ALA A 23 -13.70 11.81 -9.11
CA ALA A 23 -12.41 12.02 -9.77
C ALA A 23 -11.54 10.77 -9.62
N LEU A 24 -11.47 10.18 -8.41
CA LEU A 24 -10.77 8.93 -8.18
C LEU A 24 -11.33 7.78 -9.03
N ALA A 25 -12.67 7.68 -9.13
CA ALA A 25 -13.30 6.66 -9.97
C ALA A 25 -12.94 6.84 -11.46
N ALA A 26 -12.94 8.09 -11.95
CA ALA A 26 -12.55 8.41 -13.32
C ALA A 26 -11.06 8.12 -13.59
N ASP A 27 -10.17 8.51 -12.67
CA ASP A 27 -8.74 8.26 -12.77
C ASP A 27 -8.43 6.76 -12.78
N LEU A 28 -9.06 6.00 -11.88
CA LEU A 28 -8.85 4.55 -11.81
C LEU A 28 -9.36 3.87 -13.09
N ALA A 29 -10.53 4.28 -13.61
CA ALA A 29 -11.07 3.76 -14.87
C ALA A 29 -10.16 4.02 -16.08
N ALA A 30 -9.37 5.09 -16.07
CA ALA A 30 -8.41 5.41 -17.13
C ALA A 30 -7.15 4.53 -17.11
N VAL A 31 -6.89 3.81 -16.02
CA VAL A 31 -5.72 2.95 -15.84
C VAL A 31 -6.14 1.49 -16.06
N PRO A 32 -5.85 0.85 -17.22
CA PRO A 32 -6.30 -0.52 -17.47
C PRO A 32 -5.59 -1.55 -16.57
N GLY A 33 -6.15 -2.75 -16.53
CA GLY A 33 -5.52 -3.92 -15.92
C GLY A 33 -5.75 -4.08 -14.41
N PRO A 34 -5.35 -5.24 -13.87
CA PRO A 34 -5.51 -5.53 -12.44
C PRO A 34 -4.63 -4.61 -11.57
N LEU A 35 -4.99 -4.52 -10.29
CA LEU A 35 -4.23 -3.81 -9.26
C LEU A 35 -3.69 -4.82 -8.24
N LEU A 36 -2.37 -4.93 -8.13
CA LEU A 36 -1.68 -5.74 -7.13
C LEU A 36 -1.18 -4.84 -6.00
N VAL A 37 -1.55 -5.14 -4.76
CA VAL A 37 -1.13 -4.39 -3.57
C VAL A 37 -0.22 -5.26 -2.72
N LEU A 38 1.07 -4.89 -2.67
CA LEU A 38 2.09 -5.63 -1.94
C LEU A 38 2.24 -5.03 -0.53
N GLY A 39 2.05 -5.83 0.51
CA GLY A 39 1.97 -5.34 1.90
C GLY A 39 0.57 -4.92 2.34
N ALA A 40 -0.46 -5.51 1.73
CA ALA A 40 -1.85 -5.09 1.84
C ALA A 40 -2.51 -5.29 3.23
N ALA A 41 -1.88 -6.05 4.14
CA ALA A 41 -2.39 -6.25 5.51
C ALA A 41 -1.84 -5.24 6.53
N GLY A 42 -1.05 -4.25 6.09
CA GLY A 42 -0.64 -3.14 6.96
C GLY A 42 -1.80 -2.17 7.23
N LYS A 43 -1.64 -1.24 8.17
CA LYS A 43 -2.72 -0.31 8.61
C LYS A 43 -3.49 0.38 7.47
N MET A 44 -2.81 0.77 6.40
CA MET A 44 -3.41 1.48 5.27
C MET A 44 -3.94 0.54 4.17
N GLY A 45 -3.46 -0.70 4.12
CA GLY A 45 -3.67 -1.61 3.00
C GLY A 45 -5.14 -2.06 2.83
N PRO A 46 -5.86 -2.48 3.89
CA PRO A 46 -7.25 -2.91 3.76
C PRO A 46 -8.17 -1.81 3.24
N THR A 47 -8.03 -0.59 3.78
CA THR A 47 -8.84 0.56 3.33
C THR A 47 -8.46 1.01 1.92
N LEU A 48 -7.17 0.99 1.54
CA LEU A 48 -6.76 1.26 0.15
C LEU A 48 -7.36 0.25 -0.83
N CYS A 49 -7.28 -1.05 -0.53
CA CYS A 49 -7.83 -2.09 -1.40
C CYS A 49 -9.36 -1.97 -1.51
N ARG A 50 -10.04 -1.66 -0.39
CA ARG A 50 -11.49 -1.45 -0.37
C ARG A 50 -11.89 -0.21 -1.17
N LEU A 51 -11.16 0.90 -1.03
CA LEU A 51 -11.38 2.13 -1.79
C LEU A 51 -11.23 1.87 -3.30
N ALA A 52 -10.15 1.20 -3.71
CA ALA A 52 -9.93 0.82 -5.10
C ALA A 52 -11.07 -0.06 -5.64
N LYS A 53 -11.51 -1.06 -4.86
CA LYS A 53 -12.61 -1.94 -5.26
C LYS A 53 -13.97 -1.24 -5.32
N ARG A 54 -14.18 -0.19 -4.52
CA ARG A 54 -15.39 0.63 -4.60
C ARG A 54 -15.34 1.64 -5.76
N ALA A 55 -14.16 2.16 -6.07
CA ALA A 55 -13.94 3.08 -7.18
C ALA A 55 -14.12 2.38 -8.54
N ASP A 56 -13.71 1.10 -8.63
CA ASP A 56 -13.83 0.27 -9.82
C ASP A 56 -14.25 -1.16 -9.43
N PRO A 57 -15.57 -1.44 -9.33
CA PRO A 57 -16.10 -2.72 -8.87
C PRO A 57 -15.72 -3.91 -9.74
N ASP A 58 -15.47 -3.71 -11.03
CA ASP A 58 -15.15 -4.79 -11.97
C ASP A 58 -13.64 -5.09 -11.98
N ARG A 59 -12.80 -4.16 -11.52
CA ARG A 59 -11.37 -4.37 -11.41
C ARG A 59 -11.02 -5.52 -10.47
N ARG A 60 -10.09 -6.34 -10.94
CA ARG A 60 -9.40 -7.33 -10.11
C ARG A 60 -8.39 -6.63 -9.21
N VAL A 61 -8.67 -6.60 -7.90
CA VAL A 61 -7.78 -6.07 -6.86
C VAL A 61 -7.20 -7.25 -6.08
N ILE A 62 -5.88 -7.36 -6.05
CA ILE A 62 -5.15 -8.49 -5.47
C ILE A 62 -4.31 -7.98 -4.30
N ALA A 63 -4.65 -8.40 -3.09
CA ALA A 63 -3.96 -8.05 -1.85
C ALA A 63 -2.98 -9.15 -1.46
N VAL A 64 -1.68 -8.81 -1.38
CA VAL A 64 -0.63 -9.75 -0.98
C VAL A 64 -0.05 -9.35 0.36
N ALA A 65 -0.09 -10.28 1.31
CA ALA A 65 0.50 -10.13 2.63
C ALA A 65 0.64 -11.49 3.33
N ARG A 66 1.28 -11.51 4.50
CA ARG A 66 1.32 -12.71 5.35
C ARG A 66 0.00 -12.99 6.08
N PHE A 67 -0.92 -12.01 6.14
CA PHE A 67 -2.20 -12.08 6.84
C PHE A 67 -2.11 -12.63 8.28
N SER A 68 -1.19 -12.07 9.06
CA SER A 68 -0.94 -12.53 10.44
C SER A 68 -2.04 -12.14 11.43
N GLU A 69 -2.90 -11.18 11.09
CA GLU A 69 -4.06 -10.79 11.89
C GLU A 69 -5.24 -11.75 11.62
N PRO A 70 -5.77 -12.44 12.65
CA PRO A 70 -6.91 -13.34 12.50
C PRO A 70 -8.13 -12.61 11.92
N GLY A 71 -8.78 -13.22 10.92
CA GLY A 71 -10.01 -12.70 10.32
C GLY A 71 -9.83 -11.57 9.29
N LEU A 72 -8.67 -10.88 9.25
CA LEU A 72 -8.45 -9.80 8.29
C LEU A 72 -8.56 -10.26 6.83
N ARG A 73 -8.00 -11.43 6.50
CA ARG A 73 -8.10 -12.01 5.16
C ARG A 73 -9.56 -12.20 4.73
N VAL A 74 -10.36 -12.84 5.58
CA VAL A 74 -11.78 -13.10 5.33
C VAL A 74 -12.56 -11.78 5.20
N ARG A 75 -12.24 -10.79 6.02
CA ARG A 75 -12.84 -9.45 5.95
C ARG A 75 -12.56 -8.79 4.59
N MET A 76 -11.31 -8.81 4.12
CA MET A 76 -10.95 -8.25 2.81
C MET A 76 -11.60 -9.03 1.65
N GLU A 77 -11.62 -10.36 1.72
CA GLU A 77 -12.29 -11.21 0.72
C GLU A 77 -13.80 -10.91 0.65
N SER A 78 -14.45 -10.58 1.78
CA SER A 78 -15.87 -10.17 1.80
C SER A 78 -16.15 -8.84 1.08
N TRP A 79 -15.11 -8.04 0.80
CA TRP A 79 -15.21 -6.83 -0.03
C TRP A 79 -14.93 -7.12 -1.52
N GLY A 80 -14.74 -8.38 -1.90
CA GLY A 80 -14.43 -8.78 -3.28
C GLY A 80 -12.95 -8.60 -3.66
N ILE A 81 -12.07 -8.47 -2.67
CA ILE A 81 -10.62 -8.40 -2.88
C ILE A 81 -10.06 -9.81 -2.91
N GLU A 82 -9.21 -10.12 -3.90
CA GLU A 82 -8.49 -11.38 -3.96
C GLU A 82 -7.29 -11.33 -3.00
N CYS A 83 -7.22 -12.25 -2.03
CA CYS A 83 -6.14 -12.26 -1.04
C CYS A 83 -5.16 -13.42 -1.28
N ILE A 84 -3.88 -13.11 -1.44
CA ILE A 84 -2.78 -14.08 -1.58
C ILE A 84 -1.88 -14.02 -0.36
N ALA A 85 -1.83 -15.13 0.40
CA ALA A 85 -0.94 -15.25 1.53
C ALA A 85 0.49 -15.56 1.06
N ALA A 86 1.42 -14.62 1.25
CA ALA A 86 2.81 -14.80 0.86
C ALA A 86 3.76 -13.99 1.77
N ASP A 87 4.96 -14.53 1.98
CA ASP A 87 6.10 -13.75 2.45
C ASP A 87 6.82 -13.17 1.23
N LEU A 88 6.81 -11.84 1.11
CA LEU A 88 7.41 -11.17 -0.04
C LEU A 88 8.94 -11.26 -0.05
N THR A 89 9.57 -11.58 1.10
CA THR A 89 11.02 -11.80 1.16
C THR A 89 11.44 -13.18 0.63
N ASP A 90 10.49 -14.11 0.48
CA ASP A 90 10.71 -15.38 -0.19
C ASP A 90 10.64 -15.18 -1.71
N ARG A 91 11.78 -15.38 -2.39
CA ARG A 91 11.91 -15.24 -3.84
C ARG A 91 10.97 -16.16 -4.62
N ALA A 92 10.74 -17.37 -4.15
CA ALA A 92 9.86 -18.32 -4.83
C ALA A 92 8.39 -17.88 -4.70
N ALA A 93 8.00 -17.43 -3.50
CA ALA A 93 6.66 -16.90 -3.27
C ALA A 93 6.41 -15.62 -4.09
N LEU A 94 7.38 -14.71 -4.14
CA LEU A 94 7.32 -13.50 -4.97
C LEU A 94 7.23 -13.84 -6.47
N ALA A 95 8.02 -14.79 -6.94
CA ALA A 95 8.01 -15.22 -8.35
C ALA A 95 6.66 -15.81 -8.76
N ALA A 96 5.99 -16.54 -7.86
CA ALA A 96 4.71 -17.19 -8.09
C ALA A 96 3.49 -16.24 -8.07
N LEU A 97 3.68 -14.96 -7.71
CA LEU A 97 2.59 -13.99 -7.75
C LEU A 97 2.10 -13.78 -9.20
N PRO A 98 0.80 -13.52 -9.38
CA PRO A 98 0.24 -13.26 -10.70
C PRO A 98 0.79 -11.96 -11.29
N GLU A 99 0.88 -11.91 -12.62
CA GLU A 99 1.15 -10.66 -13.34
C GLU A 99 0.07 -9.62 -13.04
N ALA A 100 0.49 -8.36 -12.93
CA ALA A 100 -0.44 -7.24 -12.82
C ALA A 100 0.13 -5.97 -13.45
N GLU A 101 -0.65 -5.29 -14.28
CA GLU A 101 -0.21 -4.04 -14.92
C GLU A 101 0.08 -2.91 -13.93
N ASN A 102 -0.56 -2.93 -12.75
CA ASN A 102 -0.46 -1.88 -11.74
C ASN A 102 -0.10 -2.47 -10.39
N ILE A 103 0.92 -1.89 -9.76
CA ILE A 103 1.39 -2.31 -8.44
C ILE A 103 1.42 -1.12 -7.50
N VAL A 104 0.81 -1.28 -6.33
CA VAL A 104 1.01 -0.39 -5.18
C VAL A 104 1.84 -1.15 -4.16
N PHE A 105 3.08 -0.71 -3.98
CA PHE A 105 4.02 -1.30 -3.04
C PHE A 105 3.99 -0.55 -1.71
N MET A 106 3.54 -1.25 -0.66
CA MET A 106 3.38 -0.73 0.70
C MET A 106 4.14 -1.55 1.75
N ALA A 107 4.80 -2.62 1.34
CA ALA A 107 5.54 -3.49 2.24
C ALA A 107 6.82 -2.80 2.72
N ALA A 108 6.83 -2.32 3.96
CA ALA A 108 7.98 -1.65 4.54
C ALA A 108 8.14 -1.95 6.02
N ARG A 109 9.36 -1.78 6.51
CA ARG A 109 9.71 -1.83 7.93
C ARG A 109 9.97 -0.41 8.43
N LYS A 110 9.06 0.11 9.24
CA LYS A 110 9.10 1.49 9.75
C LYS A 110 9.56 1.63 11.20
N PHE A 111 9.44 0.56 11.99
CA PHE A 111 9.74 0.59 13.44
C PHE A 111 10.65 -0.59 13.83
N GLY A 112 11.35 -0.43 14.94
CA GLY A 112 12.20 -1.47 15.54
C GLY A 112 13.55 -1.64 14.85
N SER A 113 14.09 -0.61 14.19
CA SER A 113 15.33 -0.71 13.41
C SER A 113 16.58 -0.94 14.24
N THR A 114 16.65 -0.39 15.46
CA THR A 114 17.79 -0.57 16.36
C THR A 114 17.99 -2.05 16.71
N GLY A 115 19.15 -2.61 16.36
CA GLY A 115 19.49 -4.02 16.56
C GLY A 115 18.82 -4.98 15.56
N ALA A 116 18.19 -4.46 14.51
CA ALA A 116 17.61 -5.21 13.40
C ALA A 116 17.79 -4.43 12.08
N GLU A 117 18.95 -3.81 11.92
CA GLU A 117 19.32 -2.98 10.79
C GLU A 117 19.34 -3.81 9.50
N GLU A 118 19.80 -5.06 9.56
CA GLU A 118 19.82 -5.99 8.45
C GLU A 118 18.42 -6.31 7.92
N LEU A 119 17.45 -6.49 8.82
CA LEU A 119 16.05 -6.70 8.44
C LEU A 119 15.43 -5.42 7.88
N THR A 120 15.82 -4.26 8.40
CA THR A 120 15.37 -2.96 7.87
C THR A 120 15.88 -2.75 6.45
N TRP A 121 17.15 -3.03 6.20
CA TRP A 121 17.74 -2.99 4.87
C TRP A 121 17.08 -4.02 3.93
N ALA A 122 16.88 -5.25 4.38
CA ALA A 122 16.24 -6.29 3.57
C ALA A 122 14.82 -5.88 3.13
N MET A 123 14.02 -5.34 4.05
CA MET A 123 12.63 -4.94 3.78
C MET A 123 12.51 -3.67 2.95
N ASN A 124 13.41 -2.69 3.13
CA ASN A 124 13.25 -1.36 2.55
C ASN A 124 14.20 -1.10 1.36
N VAL A 125 15.16 -1.97 1.09
CA VAL A 125 16.12 -1.84 -0.03
C VAL A 125 16.09 -3.08 -0.92
N LEU A 126 16.33 -4.26 -0.37
CA LEU A 126 16.41 -5.49 -1.16
C LEU A 126 15.05 -5.89 -1.73
N LEU A 127 14.00 -5.93 -0.91
CA LEU A 127 12.67 -6.32 -1.35
C LEU A 127 12.11 -5.41 -2.47
N PRO A 128 12.20 -4.06 -2.39
CA PRO A 128 11.81 -3.19 -3.50
C PRO A 128 12.54 -3.50 -4.80
N ALA A 129 13.85 -3.77 -4.73
CA ALA A 129 14.63 -4.17 -5.91
C ALA A 129 14.13 -5.49 -6.50
N MET A 130 13.88 -6.50 -5.65
CA MET A 130 13.31 -7.78 -6.08
C MET A 130 11.93 -7.64 -6.74
N VAL A 131 11.09 -6.74 -6.24
CA VAL A 131 9.78 -6.45 -6.85
C VAL A 131 9.95 -5.80 -8.21
N ALA A 132 10.82 -4.81 -8.34
CA ALA A 132 11.10 -4.17 -9.63
C ALA A 132 11.69 -5.16 -10.64
N GLU A 133 12.58 -6.07 -10.21
CA GLU A 133 13.11 -7.15 -11.04
C GLU A 133 12.02 -8.14 -11.48
N ARG A 134 11.09 -8.49 -10.58
CA ARG A 134 10.01 -9.44 -10.89
C ARG A 134 8.99 -8.85 -11.84
N PHE A 135 8.70 -7.56 -11.75
CA PHE A 135 7.62 -6.90 -12.47
C PHE A 135 8.13 -5.77 -13.39
N PRO A 136 9.01 -6.09 -14.37
CA PRO A 136 9.70 -5.07 -15.17
C PRO A 136 8.75 -4.26 -16.06
N ASP A 137 7.61 -4.84 -16.44
CA ASP A 137 6.64 -4.21 -17.34
C ASP A 137 5.46 -3.53 -16.60
N SER A 138 5.47 -3.56 -15.26
CA SER A 138 4.37 -3.03 -14.44
C SER A 138 4.56 -1.56 -14.10
N ARG A 139 3.45 -0.82 -13.95
CA ARG A 139 3.44 0.52 -13.37
C ARG A 139 3.47 0.39 -11.85
N ILE A 140 4.56 0.83 -11.22
CA ILE A 140 4.75 0.66 -9.77
C ILE A 140 4.70 2.02 -9.06
N VAL A 141 3.81 2.13 -8.08
CA VAL A 141 3.80 3.22 -7.10
C VAL A 141 4.36 2.70 -5.78
N PHE A 142 5.39 3.36 -5.27
CA PHE A 142 6.08 2.98 -4.04
C PHE A 142 5.79 3.97 -2.91
N PHE A 143 5.47 3.47 -1.72
CA PHE A 143 5.31 4.30 -0.53
C PHE A 143 6.68 4.72 0.02
N SER A 144 7.03 5.99 -0.18
CA SER A 144 8.26 6.59 0.35
C SER A 144 8.10 7.05 1.82
N THR A 145 9.11 7.75 2.35
CA THR A 145 9.13 8.30 3.71
C THR A 145 9.63 9.74 3.72
N GLY A 146 9.02 10.58 4.57
CA GLY A 146 9.52 11.94 4.83
C GLY A 146 10.82 11.96 5.65
N ASN A 147 11.20 10.85 6.28
CA ASN A 147 12.42 10.76 7.10
C ASN A 147 13.71 10.83 6.28
N VAL A 148 13.64 10.90 4.95
CA VAL A 148 14.82 11.21 4.14
C VAL A 148 15.18 12.69 4.21
N LEU A 149 14.28 13.56 4.70
CA LEU A 149 14.49 15.00 4.79
C LEU A 149 14.96 15.38 6.21
N PRO A 150 15.75 16.47 6.34
CA PRO A 150 16.22 16.94 7.65
C PRO A 150 15.05 17.38 8.54
N LEU A 151 15.29 17.36 9.86
CA LEU A 151 14.39 18.00 10.81
C LEU A 151 14.40 19.52 10.60
N VAL A 152 13.23 20.09 10.36
CA VAL A 152 13.04 21.53 10.19
C VAL A 152 12.09 22.10 11.24
N PRO A 153 12.18 23.40 11.59
CA PRO A 153 11.23 24.04 12.49
C PRO A 153 9.79 23.94 11.97
N VAL A 154 8.81 23.77 12.87
CA VAL A 154 7.38 23.61 12.51
C VAL A 154 6.83 24.79 11.69
N LEU A 155 7.38 25.99 11.90
CA LEU A 155 6.96 27.21 11.20
C LEU A 155 7.67 27.43 9.85
N SER A 156 8.60 26.56 9.42
CA SER A 156 9.37 26.77 8.18
C SER A 156 8.60 26.42 6.91
N GLY A 157 7.45 25.74 7.03
CA GLY A 157 6.72 25.21 5.88
C GLY A 157 7.22 23.85 5.37
N GLY A 158 8.21 23.24 6.04
CA GLY A 158 8.80 21.97 5.62
C GLY A 158 10.06 22.13 4.77
N ALA A 159 10.62 21.00 4.33
CA ALA A 159 11.67 20.96 3.32
C ALA A 159 11.03 20.90 1.92
N ASP A 160 11.55 21.66 0.97
CA ASP A 160 11.12 21.66 -0.43
C ASP A 160 12.04 20.78 -1.31
N GLU A 161 11.78 20.74 -2.62
CA GLU A 161 12.54 19.92 -3.57
C GLU A 161 14.02 20.35 -3.74
N SER A 162 14.41 21.52 -3.24
CA SER A 162 15.80 21.98 -3.27
C SER A 162 16.63 21.50 -2.07
N VAL A 163 15.98 21.01 -1.02
CA VAL A 163 16.65 20.54 0.20
C VAL A 163 17.23 19.14 -0.01
N PRO A 164 18.54 18.94 0.19
CA PRO A 164 19.15 17.62 0.05
C PRO A 164 18.65 16.66 1.13
N PRO A 165 18.57 15.35 0.84
CA PRO A 165 18.25 14.34 1.85
C PRO A 165 19.26 14.34 3.02
N ALA A 166 18.76 14.14 4.24
CA ALA A 166 19.53 13.96 5.47
C ALA A 166 18.93 12.81 6.33
N PRO A 167 19.03 11.55 5.85
CA PRO A 167 18.45 10.36 6.50
C PRO A 167 19.19 9.92 7.78
#